data_AF-A0A357IYV3-F1
#
_entry.id   AF-A0A357IYV3-F1
#
_cell.length_a   1.000
_cell.length_b   1.000
_cell.length_c   1.000
_cell.angle_alpha   90.00
_cell.angle_beta   90.00
_cell.angle_gamma   90.00
#
_symmetry.space_group_name_H-M   'P 1'
#
loop_
_entity.id
_entity.type
_entity.pdbx_description
1 polymer ?
#
loop_
_entity_poly.entity_id
_entity_poly.type
_entity_poly.pdbx_seq_one_letter_code
_entity_poly.pdbx_strand_id
1 'polypeptide(L)'
;IVVGGQYWARVLAKILQDNKIRVQMIDTNPYHVTACRMLDLPAIQGNILDEGIQEQLDLSTTGRIMALTSNDEVNSLAALRFTEVFGRSEVYQISPYSDQGVTKDKNQVPRELRGRCLFDHSLTFSAFSRRFAEGADIRKMIVGTDIKPAEIMKTQGLTPLFLIDRDSKKLSIYTAEIQAQADEGDLLVALHD
;
A
#
# COMPACT_ATOMS: atom_id res chain seq x y z
N ILE A 1 -7.04 6.06 -1.24
CA ILE A 1 -6.03 7.01 -1.75
C ILE A 1 -4.67 6.35 -1.69
N VAL A 2 -3.85 6.52 -2.72
CA VAL A 2 -2.45 6.05 -2.76
C VAL A 2 -1.55 7.25 -3.01
N VAL A 3 -0.61 7.50 -2.11
CA VAL A 3 0.36 8.60 -2.21
C VAL A 3 1.69 8.04 -2.69
N GLY A 4 2.21 8.56 -3.79
CA GLY A 4 3.35 8.00 -4.50
C GLY A 4 2.87 7.19 -5.71
N GLY A 5 3.29 7.63 -6.89
CA GLY A 5 2.94 7.09 -8.19
C GLY A 5 4.11 6.40 -8.89
N GLN A 6 5.15 5.97 -8.17
CA GLN A 6 6.24 5.16 -8.71
C GLN A 6 5.74 3.81 -9.26
N TYR A 7 6.58 3.14 -10.06
CA TYR A 7 6.18 1.97 -10.86
C TYR A 7 5.41 0.91 -10.07
N TRP A 8 5.99 0.38 -9.00
CA TRP A 8 5.36 -0.69 -8.22
C TRP A 8 4.07 -0.23 -7.52
N ALA A 9 3.97 1.03 -7.09
CA ALA A 9 2.73 1.57 -6.52
C ALA A 9 1.60 1.63 -7.56
N ARG A 10 1.93 1.94 -8.82
CA ARG A 10 0.98 1.87 -9.93
C ARG A 10 0.53 0.45 -10.21
N VAL A 11 1.43 -0.54 -10.13
CA VAL A 11 1.07 -1.96 -10.28
C VAL A 11 0.06 -2.38 -9.21
N LEU A 12 0.33 -2.05 -7.94
CA LEU A 12 -0.59 -2.34 -6.84
C LEU A 12 -1.94 -1.64 -7.04
N ALA A 13 -1.93 -0.33 -7.35
CA ALA A 13 -3.13 0.45 -7.61
C ALA A 13 -3.97 -0.12 -8.76
N LYS A 14 -3.32 -0.56 -9.84
CA LYS A 14 -3.98 -1.15 -11.00
C LYS A 14 -4.68 -2.46 -10.66
N ILE A 15 -4.02 -3.32 -9.88
CA ILE A 15 -4.63 -4.57 -9.41
C ILE A 15 -5.87 -4.29 -8.56
N LEU A 16 -5.82 -3.31 -7.66
CA LEU A 16 -6.98 -2.92 -6.86
C LEU A 16 -8.11 -2.39 -7.77
N GLN A 17 -7.81 -1.50 -8.72
CA GLN A 17 -8.80 -0.96 -9.67
C GLN A 17 -9.45 -2.06 -10.52
N ASP A 18 -8.67 -3.01 -11.04
CA ASP A 18 -9.17 -4.12 -11.85
C ASP A 18 -10.14 -5.02 -11.07
N ASN A 19 -9.93 -5.10 -9.75
CA ASN A 19 -10.83 -5.79 -8.82
C ASN A 19 -11.94 -4.88 -8.25
N LYS A 20 -12.24 -3.78 -8.94
CA LYS A 20 -13.33 -2.82 -8.62
C LYS A 20 -13.17 -2.10 -7.28
N ILE A 21 -11.96 -2.07 -6.75
CA ILE A 21 -11.63 -1.24 -5.59
C ILE A 21 -11.27 0.15 -6.09
N ARG A 22 -11.96 1.18 -5.59
CA ARG A 22 -11.71 2.56 -6.00
C ARG A 22 -10.30 3.00 -5.55
N VAL A 23 -9.52 3.52 -6.49
CA VAL A 23 -8.18 4.06 -6.24
C VAL A 23 -8.08 5.48 -6.79
N GLN A 24 -7.41 6.34 -6.04
CA GLN A 24 -7.03 7.69 -6.43
C GLN A 24 -5.54 7.85 -6.09
N MET A 25 -4.73 8.11 -7.11
CA MET A 25 -3.30 8.36 -6.99
C MET A 25 -3.05 9.84 -6.71
N ILE A 26 -2.04 10.13 -5.88
CA ILE A 26 -1.50 11.47 -5.65
C ILE A 26 0.03 11.39 -5.73
N ASP A 27 0.64 12.27 -6.50
CA ASP A 27 2.10 12.44 -6.55
C ASP A 27 2.44 13.89 -6.91
N THR A 28 3.57 14.41 -6.41
CA THR A 28 4.07 15.73 -6.78
C THR A 28 4.79 15.71 -8.13
N ASN A 29 5.31 14.55 -8.55
CA ASN A 29 6.05 14.36 -9.78
C ASN A 29 5.10 14.20 -10.99
N PRO A 30 5.12 15.13 -11.96
CA PRO A 30 4.24 15.08 -13.12
C PRO A 30 4.47 13.85 -14.01
N TYR A 31 5.68 13.27 -14.02
CA TYR A 31 5.95 12.05 -14.78
C TYR A 31 5.23 10.84 -14.18
N HIS A 32 5.22 10.73 -12.84
CA HIS A 32 4.46 9.67 -12.16
C HIS A 32 2.96 9.82 -12.40
N VAL A 33 2.44 11.05 -12.29
CA VAL A 33 1.01 11.34 -12.55
C VAL A 33 0.62 10.98 -13.97
N THR A 34 1.44 11.37 -14.95
CA THR A 34 1.22 11.02 -16.36
C THR A 34 1.22 9.50 -16.56
N ALA A 35 2.20 8.79 -15.98
CA ALA A 35 2.27 7.33 -16.05
C ALA A 35 1.08 6.63 -15.38
N CYS A 36 0.52 7.18 -14.29
CA CYS A 36 -0.73 6.69 -13.70
C CYS A 36 -1.89 6.83 -14.68
N ARG A 37 -2.06 8.02 -15.28
CA ARG A 37 -3.16 8.30 -16.21
C ARG A 37 -3.11 7.43 -17.48
N MET A 38 -1.91 7.11 -17.96
CA MET A 38 -1.72 6.18 -19.08
C MET A 38 -2.19 4.75 -18.78
N LEU A 39 -2.34 4.39 -17.50
CA LEU A 39 -2.88 3.11 -17.04
C LEU A 39 -4.36 3.21 -16.61
N ASP A 40 -5.03 4.29 -16.99
CA ASP A 40 -6.39 4.64 -16.58
C ASP A 40 -6.57 4.77 -15.05
N LEU A 41 -5.48 5.01 -14.31
CA LEU A 41 -5.56 5.29 -12.88
C LEU A 41 -5.89 6.77 -12.67
N PRO A 42 -6.96 7.12 -11.91
CA PRO A 42 -7.23 8.49 -11.50
C PRO A 42 -6.02 9.03 -10.73
N ALA A 43 -5.46 10.14 -11.19
CA ALA A 43 -4.25 10.72 -10.60
C ALA A 43 -4.32 12.24 -10.53
N ILE A 44 -4.03 12.77 -9.35
CA ILE A 44 -3.91 14.19 -9.05
C ILE A 44 -2.43 14.52 -8.89
N GLN A 45 -1.99 15.62 -9.51
CA GLN A 45 -0.68 16.17 -9.25
C GLN A 45 -0.78 17.13 -8.06
N GLY A 46 -0.05 16.86 -6.98
CA GLY A 46 -0.07 17.69 -5.79
C GLY A 46 0.62 17.03 -4.60
N ASN A 47 0.85 17.82 -3.56
CA ASN A 47 1.35 17.31 -2.29
C ASN A 47 0.17 16.93 -1.39
N ILE A 48 0.17 15.71 -0.87
CA ILE A 48 -0.87 15.22 0.04
C ILE A 48 -1.00 16.06 1.32
N LEU A 49 0.05 16.81 1.67
CA LEU A 49 0.09 17.68 2.85
C LEU A 49 -0.49 19.08 2.59
N ASP A 50 -0.81 19.44 1.35
CA ASP A 50 -1.39 20.75 1.04
C ASP A 50 -2.85 20.82 1.50
N GLU A 51 -3.33 21.98 1.93
CA GLU A 51 -4.71 22.14 2.41
C GLU A 51 -5.74 21.86 1.30
N GLY A 52 -5.53 22.45 0.12
CA GLY A 52 -6.43 22.33 -1.03
C GLY A 52 -6.49 20.95 -1.71
N ILE A 53 -5.64 19.99 -1.31
CA ILE A 53 -5.70 18.64 -1.88
C ILE A 53 -6.96 17.89 -1.42
N GLN A 54 -7.45 18.18 -0.21
CA GLN A 54 -8.61 17.51 0.37
C GLN A 54 -9.89 17.85 -0.40
N GLU A 55 -9.99 19.06 -0.95
CA GLU A 55 -11.13 19.49 -1.78
C GLU A 55 -11.18 18.77 -3.13
N GLN A 56 -10.03 18.33 -3.64
CA GLN A 56 -9.93 17.53 -4.87
C GLN A 56 -10.15 16.04 -4.63
N LEU A 57 -10.06 15.60 -3.37
CA LEU A 57 -10.25 14.23 -2.97
C LEU A 57 -11.73 13.96 -2.67
N ASP A 58 -12.29 12.94 -3.33
CA ASP A 58 -13.59 12.42 -2.94
C ASP A 58 -13.46 11.51 -1.70
N LEU A 59 -13.45 12.16 -0.54
CA LEU A 59 -13.37 11.52 0.78
C LEU A 59 -14.69 10.82 1.17
N SER A 60 -15.80 11.14 0.51
CA SER A 60 -17.12 10.56 0.82
C SER A 60 -17.22 9.08 0.44
N THR A 61 -16.44 8.67 -0.57
CA THR A 61 -16.44 7.32 -1.13
C THR A 61 -15.13 6.57 -0.93
N THR A 62 -14.13 7.23 -0.33
CA THR A 62 -12.80 6.65 -0.10
C THR A 62 -12.54 6.60 1.39
N GLY A 63 -12.38 5.40 1.95
CA GLY A 63 -12.21 5.23 3.40
C GLY A 63 -10.79 4.97 3.87
N ARG A 64 -9.76 5.00 3.01
CA ARG A 64 -8.39 4.56 3.33
C ARG A 64 -7.31 5.36 2.62
N ILE A 65 -6.13 5.43 3.24
CA ILE A 65 -4.91 5.99 2.65
C ILE A 65 -3.72 5.02 2.76
N MET A 66 -2.96 4.89 1.67
CA MET A 66 -1.66 4.21 1.65
C MET A 66 -0.58 5.21 1.23
N ALA A 67 0.32 5.56 2.15
CA ALA A 67 1.43 6.47 1.90
C ALA A 67 2.69 5.68 1.52
N LEU A 68 3.08 5.74 0.24
CA LEU A 68 4.07 4.88 -0.39
C LEU A 68 5.26 5.67 -0.96
N THR A 69 5.46 6.92 -0.52
CA THR A 69 6.53 7.76 -1.09
C THR A 69 7.90 7.31 -0.57
N SER A 70 8.98 7.77 -1.21
CA SER A 70 10.35 7.57 -0.71
C SER A 70 10.71 8.47 0.47
N ASN A 71 9.79 9.34 0.91
CA ASN A 71 10.01 10.29 1.99
C ASN A 71 9.15 9.89 3.21
N ASP A 72 9.81 9.38 4.23
CA ASP A 72 9.15 8.89 5.45
C ASP A 72 8.46 10.00 6.26
N GLU A 73 8.96 11.24 6.19
CA GLU A 73 8.33 12.38 6.84
C GLU A 73 6.99 12.70 6.15
N VAL A 74 6.96 12.72 4.82
CA VAL A 74 5.72 12.89 4.05
C VAL A 74 4.74 11.77 4.35
N ASN A 75 5.20 10.52 4.39
CA ASN A 75 4.35 9.38 4.68
C ASN A 75 3.74 9.47 6.09
N SER A 76 4.55 9.82 7.09
CA SER A 76 4.10 9.88 8.49
C SER A 76 3.20 11.08 8.76
N LEU A 77 3.51 12.26 8.19
CA LEU A 77 2.64 13.44 8.30
C LEU A 77 1.30 13.23 7.57
N ALA A 78 1.31 12.56 6.41
CA ALA A 78 0.09 12.19 5.72
C ALA A 78 -0.73 11.22 6.57
N ALA A 79 -0.08 10.23 7.19
CA ALA A 79 -0.73 9.30 8.07
C ALA A 79 -1.38 10.00 9.28
N LEU A 80 -0.64 10.90 9.94
CA LEU A 80 -1.16 11.68 11.06
C LEU A 80 -2.39 12.50 10.65
N ARG A 81 -2.28 13.27 9.56
CA ARG A 81 -3.36 14.15 9.08
C ARG A 81 -4.62 13.37 8.71
N PHE A 82 -4.48 12.22 8.06
CA PHE A 82 -5.62 11.41 7.63
C PHE A 82 -6.14 10.46 8.72
N THR A 83 -5.47 10.36 9.88
CA THR A 83 -5.98 9.60 11.03
C THR A 83 -7.25 10.21 11.58
N GLU A 84 -7.35 11.54 11.62
CA GLU A 84 -8.58 12.23 12.05
C GLU A 84 -9.74 12.04 11.05
N VAL A 85 -9.42 11.81 9.78
CA VAL A 85 -10.41 11.68 8.69
C VAL A 85 -10.93 10.25 8.56
N PHE A 86 -10.04 9.26 8.54
CA PHE A 86 -10.39 7.85 8.28
C PHE A 86 -10.33 6.96 9.52
N GLY A 87 -9.78 7.47 10.62
CA GLY A 87 -9.45 6.66 11.78
C GLY A 87 -8.14 5.89 11.59
N ARG A 88 -7.48 5.59 12.72
CA ARG A 88 -6.16 4.95 12.73
C ARG A 88 -6.12 3.57 12.06
N SER A 89 -7.25 2.88 11.94
CA SER A 89 -7.29 1.55 11.33
C SER A 89 -7.14 1.56 9.82
N GLU A 90 -7.45 2.69 9.19
CA GLU A 90 -7.58 2.83 7.73
C GLU A 90 -6.45 3.66 7.12
N VAL A 91 -5.45 3.99 7.94
CA VAL A 91 -4.27 4.77 7.55
C VAL A 91 -3.06 3.85 7.55
N TYR A 92 -2.44 3.74 6.38
CA TYR A 92 -1.31 2.85 6.15
C TYR A 92 -0.14 3.61 5.53
N GLN A 93 1.08 3.18 5.86
CA GLN A 93 2.30 3.70 5.27
C GLN A 93 3.29 2.58 4.97
N ILE A 94 4.13 2.77 3.95
CA ILE A 94 5.28 1.90 3.72
C ILE A 94 6.22 1.93 4.94
N SER A 95 6.95 0.85 5.15
CA SER A 95 7.85 0.73 6.30
C SER A 95 8.89 1.86 6.30
N PRO A 96 8.96 2.68 7.37
CA PRO A 96 9.96 3.73 7.53
C PRO A 96 11.26 3.19 8.18
N TYR A 97 11.41 1.87 8.27
CA TYR A 97 12.62 1.25 8.79
C TYR A 97 13.71 1.29 7.72
N SER A 98 14.97 1.24 8.16
CA SER A 98 16.10 1.08 7.24
C SER A 98 16.25 -0.38 6.81
N ASP A 99 16.81 -0.61 5.62
CA ASP A 99 17.18 -1.95 5.14
C ASP A 99 18.17 -2.68 6.08
N GLN A 100 18.83 -1.96 7.01
CA GLN A 100 19.73 -2.52 8.02
C GLN A 100 19.01 -2.90 9.34
N GLY A 101 17.67 -2.95 9.33
CA GLY A 101 16.84 -3.35 10.46
C GLY A 101 16.39 -2.18 11.34
N VAL A 102 15.82 -2.52 12.51
CA VAL A 102 15.37 -1.56 13.54
C VAL A 102 16.60 -0.99 14.27
N THR A 103 17.45 -0.28 13.55
CA THR A 103 18.42 0.61 14.19
C THR A 103 17.62 1.71 14.88
N LYS A 104 17.98 2.05 16.12
CA LYS A 104 17.46 3.23 16.84
C LYS A 104 17.99 4.48 16.14
N ASP A 105 17.52 4.74 14.93
CA ASP A 105 17.91 5.94 14.22
C ASP A 105 17.24 7.13 14.91
N LYS A 106 18.02 8.11 15.34
CA LYS A 106 17.54 9.24 16.15
C LYS A 106 16.60 10.18 15.37
N ASN A 107 16.48 9.98 14.06
CA ASN A 107 15.60 10.71 13.16
C ASN A 107 14.31 9.95 12.83
N GLN A 108 14.04 8.82 13.48
CA GLN A 108 12.80 8.09 13.25
C GLN A 108 11.59 8.84 13.82
N VAL A 109 10.59 9.09 12.97
CA VAL A 109 9.29 9.66 13.38
C VAL A 109 8.70 8.82 14.53
N PRO A 110 8.22 9.42 15.63
CA PRO A 110 7.61 8.69 16.76
C PRO A 110 6.51 7.72 16.32
N ARG A 111 6.42 6.53 16.93
CA ARG A 111 5.42 5.50 16.59
C ARG A 111 3.97 5.99 16.68
N GLU A 112 3.72 6.98 17.55
CA GLU A 112 2.41 7.61 17.73
C GLU A 112 1.98 8.44 16.53
N LEU A 113 2.94 8.94 15.75
CA LEU A 113 2.71 9.75 14.55
C LEU A 113 2.74 8.91 13.25
N ARG A 114 2.80 7.57 13.35
CA ARG A 114 2.85 6.66 12.20
C ARG A 114 1.49 6.02 11.92
N GLY A 115 1.20 5.83 10.64
CA GLY A 115 0.15 4.92 10.17
C GLY A 115 0.53 3.45 10.39
N ARG A 116 -0.40 2.54 10.10
CA ARG A 116 -0.13 1.09 10.12
C ARG A 116 0.94 0.75 9.09
N CYS A 117 1.94 -0.02 9.49
CA CYS A 117 3.04 -0.40 8.61
C CYS A 117 2.57 -1.45 7.61
N LEU A 118 2.58 -1.10 6.31
CA LEU A 118 2.14 -2.01 5.26
C LEU A 118 3.03 -3.26 5.20
N PHE A 119 2.37 -4.39 4.99
CA PHE A 119 2.92 -5.70 4.70
C PHE A 119 3.84 -6.26 5.78
N ASP A 120 5.12 -5.88 5.76
CA ASP A 120 6.16 -6.36 6.65
C ASP A 120 7.15 -5.22 6.96
N HIS A 121 7.75 -5.21 8.14
CA HIS A 121 8.72 -4.18 8.52
C HIS A 121 9.97 -4.15 7.62
N SER A 122 10.33 -5.28 7.00
CA SER A 122 11.44 -5.37 6.04
C SER A 122 11.08 -4.84 4.65
N LEU A 123 9.79 -4.66 4.33
CA LEU A 123 9.33 -4.08 3.07
C LEU A 123 9.35 -2.55 3.14
N THR A 124 10.56 -2.00 3.16
CA THR A 124 10.84 -0.57 3.02
C THR A 124 10.59 -0.12 1.58
N PHE A 125 10.55 1.20 1.33
CA PHE A 125 10.49 1.73 -0.03
C PHE A 125 11.63 1.19 -0.91
N SER A 126 12.85 1.17 -0.36
CA SER A 126 14.05 0.72 -1.06
C SER A 126 14.02 -0.78 -1.32
N ALA A 127 13.62 -1.58 -0.34
CA ALA A 127 13.48 -3.03 -0.48
C ALA A 127 12.42 -3.39 -1.52
N PHE A 128 11.25 -2.75 -1.50
CA PHE A 128 10.19 -2.98 -2.48
C PHE A 128 10.66 -2.59 -3.89
N SER A 129 11.32 -1.43 -4.02
CA SER A 129 11.86 -0.95 -5.31
C SER A 129 12.96 -1.86 -5.84
N ARG A 130 13.84 -2.37 -4.98
CA ARG A 130 14.90 -3.34 -5.34
C ARG A 130 14.32 -4.65 -5.84
N ARG A 131 13.38 -5.26 -5.12
CA ARG A 131 12.74 -6.53 -5.51
C ARG A 131 12.11 -6.42 -6.90
N PHE A 132 11.36 -5.34 -7.18
CA PHE A 132 10.80 -5.10 -8.51
C PHE A 132 11.86 -4.91 -9.59
N ALA A 133 12.99 -4.25 -9.28
CA ALA A 133 14.09 -4.09 -10.22
C ALA A 133 14.82 -5.42 -10.50
N GLU A 134 14.83 -6.34 -9.53
CA GLU A 134 15.38 -7.68 -9.63
C GLU A 134 14.45 -8.68 -10.35
N GLY A 135 13.24 -8.25 -10.71
CA GLY A 135 12.29 -9.04 -11.49
C GLY A 135 11.12 -9.61 -10.70
N ALA A 136 10.98 -9.26 -9.41
CA ALA A 136 9.81 -9.65 -8.63
C ALA A 136 8.52 -9.11 -9.26
N ASP A 137 7.47 -9.92 -9.22
CA ASP A 137 6.16 -9.61 -9.78
C ASP A 137 5.05 -9.66 -8.72
N ILE A 138 3.87 -9.14 -9.08
CA ILE A 138 2.68 -9.29 -8.23
C ILE A 138 1.79 -10.37 -8.81
N ARG A 139 1.59 -11.43 -8.03
CA ARG A 139 0.73 -12.55 -8.39
C ARG A 139 -0.63 -12.43 -7.73
N LYS A 140 -1.63 -12.90 -8.47
CA LYS A 140 -3.02 -13.06 -8.03
C LYS A 140 -3.28 -14.55 -7.93
N MET A 141 -3.71 -15.01 -6.76
CA MET A 141 -3.91 -16.43 -6.46
C MET A 141 -5.25 -16.61 -5.75
N ILE A 142 -6.02 -17.61 -6.15
CA ILE A 142 -7.26 -17.99 -5.49
C ILE A 142 -6.92 -18.89 -4.30
N VAL A 143 -7.28 -18.45 -3.10
CA VAL A 143 -7.07 -19.22 -1.87
C VAL A 143 -7.91 -20.50 -1.93
N GLY A 144 -7.33 -21.63 -1.53
CA GLY A 144 -7.90 -22.97 -1.64
C GLY A 144 -7.68 -23.65 -3.00
N THR A 145 -7.56 -22.89 -4.10
CA THR A 145 -7.29 -23.44 -5.45
C THR A 145 -5.82 -23.40 -5.80
N ASP A 146 -5.19 -22.22 -5.71
CA ASP A 146 -3.79 -21.99 -6.07
C ASP A 146 -2.86 -22.08 -4.85
N ILE A 147 -3.36 -21.72 -3.66
CA ILE A 147 -2.60 -21.77 -2.41
C ILE A 147 -3.52 -22.10 -1.23
N LYS A 148 -3.08 -22.96 -0.29
CA LYS A 148 -3.88 -23.21 0.92
C LYS A 148 -3.72 -22.05 1.91
N PRO A 149 -4.76 -21.69 2.69
CA PRO A 149 -4.66 -20.65 3.71
C PRO A 149 -3.45 -20.82 4.66
N ALA A 150 -3.19 -22.05 5.09
CA ALA A 150 -2.09 -22.39 6.01
C ALA A 150 -0.68 -22.28 5.40
N GLU A 151 -0.58 -22.14 4.07
CA GLU A 151 0.67 -22.06 3.32
C GLU A 151 1.06 -20.61 2.99
N ILE A 152 0.11 -19.66 2.97
CA ILE A 152 0.33 -18.25 2.57
C ILE A 152 1.54 -17.62 3.28
N MET A 153 1.67 -17.83 4.60
CA MET A 153 2.76 -17.27 5.40
C MET A 153 4.03 -18.12 5.43
N LYS A 154 3.99 -19.34 4.88
CA LYS A 154 5.09 -20.32 4.93
C LYS A 154 5.82 -20.46 3.60
N THR A 155 5.19 -20.04 2.51
CA THR A 155 5.76 -20.12 1.17
C THR A 155 6.90 -19.11 1.02
N GLN A 156 8.11 -19.63 0.84
CA GLN A 156 9.30 -18.81 0.60
C GLN A 156 9.18 -18.02 -0.70
N GLY A 157 9.64 -16.78 -0.72
CA GLY A 157 9.57 -15.89 -1.87
C GLY A 157 8.19 -15.28 -2.11
N LEU A 158 7.18 -15.66 -1.31
CA LEU A 158 5.83 -15.10 -1.37
C LEU A 158 5.63 -14.12 -0.21
N THR A 159 5.27 -12.87 -0.50
CA THR A 159 4.90 -11.88 0.52
C THR A 159 3.47 -11.41 0.29
N PRO A 160 2.51 -11.76 1.17
CA PRO A 160 1.12 -11.38 0.98
C PRO A 160 0.94 -9.87 1.17
N LEU A 161 0.19 -9.23 0.26
CA LEU A 161 -0.03 -7.79 0.26
C LEU A 161 -1.49 -7.45 0.55
N PHE A 162 -2.40 -8.02 -0.25
CA PHE A 162 -3.84 -7.79 -0.14
C PHE A 162 -4.59 -9.10 -0.17
N LEU A 163 -5.74 -9.11 0.50
CA LEU A 163 -6.74 -10.14 0.39
C LEU A 163 -8.05 -9.47 -0.01
N ILE A 164 -8.69 -9.97 -1.06
CA ILE A 164 -9.98 -9.46 -1.53
C ILE A 164 -11.00 -10.57 -1.33
N ASP A 165 -11.94 -10.31 -0.44
CA ASP A 165 -13.01 -11.23 -0.10
C ASP A 165 -13.86 -11.54 -1.35
N ARG A 166 -14.10 -12.82 -1.60
CA ARG A 166 -14.72 -13.28 -2.84
C ARG A 166 -16.16 -12.76 -3.03
N ASP A 167 -16.89 -12.60 -1.93
CA ASP A 167 -18.34 -12.35 -1.91
C ASP A 167 -18.63 -10.85 -1.73
N SER A 168 -18.12 -10.26 -0.65
CA SER A 168 -18.30 -8.85 -0.30
C SER A 168 -17.40 -7.88 -1.08
N LYS A 169 -16.37 -8.39 -1.76
CA LYS A 169 -15.29 -7.59 -2.39
C LYS A 169 -14.56 -6.69 -1.40
N LYS A 170 -14.66 -6.97 -0.11
CA LYS A 170 -13.96 -6.23 0.93
C LYS A 170 -12.46 -6.45 0.78
N LEU A 171 -11.72 -5.34 0.72
CA LEU A 171 -10.27 -5.35 0.78
C LEU A 171 -9.79 -5.51 2.22
N SER A 172 -8.88 -6.44 2.45
CA SER A 172 -8.04 -6.55 3.64
C SER A 172 -6.58 -6.36 3.22
N ILE A 173 -5.82 -5.62 4.03
CA ILE A 173 -4.41 -5.32 3.75
C ILE A 173 -3.58 -6.02 4.81
N TYR A 174 -2.59 -6.80 4.39
CA TYR A 174 -1.62 -7.35 5.32
C TYR A 174 -0.75 -6.22 5.87
N THR A 175 -0.57 -6.16 7.18
CA THR A 175 0.31 -5.21 7.86
C THR A 175 1.32 -5.96 8.71
N ALA A 176 2.39 -5.28 9.10
CA ALA A 176 3.42 -5.90 9.94
C ALA A 176 2.87 -6.40 11.28
N GLU A 177 1.80 -5.77 11.78
CA GLU A 177 1.14 -6.12 13.05
C GLU A 177 -0.14 -6.96 12.90
N ILE A 178 -0.81 -6.91 11.74
CA ILE A 178 -2.12 -7.54 11.52
C ILE A 178 -2.07 -8.38 10.25
N GLN A 179 -2.28 -9.67 10.44
CA GLN A 179 -2.42 -10.64 9.36
C GLN A 179 -3.91 -10.80 9.03
N ALA A 180 -4.26 -10.75 7.74
CA ALA A 180 -5.62 -11.06 7.31
C ALA A 180 -5.83 -12.58 7.33
N GLN A 181 -6.94 -13.02 7.91
CA GLN A 181 -7.39 -14.39 7.79
C GLN A 181 -7.97 -14.58 6.39
N ALA A 182 -7.43 -15.55 5.66
CA ALA A 182 -7.86 -15.87 4.31
C ALA A 182 -8.77 -17.10 4.31
N ASP A 183 -9.95 -16.96 3.70
CA ASP A 183 -10.88 -18.05 3.51
C ASP A 183 -10.78 -18.61 2.09
N GLU A 184 -11.26 -19.83 1.87
CA GLU A 184 -11.23 -20.43 0.54
C GLU A 184 -12.00 -19.56 -0.47
N GLY A 185 -11.51 -19.47 -1.70
CA GLY A 185 -12.09 -18.66 -2.77
C GLY A 185 -11.70 -17.18 -2.73
N ASP A 186 -11.10 -16.67 -1.65
CA ASP A 186 -10.60 -15.30 -1.61
C ASP A 186 -9.48 -15.09 -2.63
N LEU A 187 -9.36 -13.86 -3.12
CA LEU A 187 -8.26 -13.48 -4.00
C LEU A 187 -7.10 -12.92 -3.18
N LEU A 188 -6.02 -13.69 -3.11
CA LEU A 188 -4.74 -13.23 -2.57
C LEU A 188 -3.95 -12.48 -3.63
N VAL A 189 -3.48 -11.29 -3.29
CA VAL A 189 -2.50 -10.52 -4.04
C VAL A 189 -1.19 -10.54 -3.26
N ALA A 190 -0.13 -11.08 -3.87
CA ALA A 190 1.15 -11.26 -3.21
C ALA A 190 2.31 -10.82 -4.11
N LEU A 191 3.36 -10.26 -3.50
CA LEU A 191 4.65 -10.07 -4.14
C LEU A 191 5.37 -11.42 -4.21
N HIS A 192 5.91 -11.75 -5.37
CA HIS A 192 6.63 -12.99 -5.62
C HIS A 192 8.00 -12.68 -6.23
N ASP A 193 9.06 -13.22 -5.62
CA ASP A 193 10.44 -13.09 -6.10
C ASP A 193 10.82 -14.09 -7.20
#